data_AF-A0A3M0G475-F1
#
_entry.id   AF-A0A3M0G475-F1
#
_cell.length_a   1.000
_cell.length_b   1.000
_cell.length_c   1.000
_cell.angle_alpha   90.00
_cell.angle_beta   90.00
_cell.angle_gamma   90.00
#
_symmetry.space_group_name_H-M   'P 1'
#
loop_
_entity.id
_entity.type
_entity.pdbx_description
1 polymer ?
#
loop_
_entity_poly.entity_id
_entity_poly.type
_entity_poly.pdbx_seq_one_letter_code
_entity_poly.pdbx_strand_id
1 'polypeptide(L)'
;MNGNFVRTNGWMFNNLTYLPSPRALWANNPLGNTGAWTATDVRMWRTECDTATTGRNGCRSESLVTVIEAEQTASGWTYNTAEKWVLNNLVRFS
;
A
#
# COMPACT_ATOMS: atom_id res chain seq x y z
N MET A 1 19.89 0.23 -24.31
CA MET A 1 18.70 -0.01 -23.47
C MET A 1 17.71 1.09 -23.79
N ASN A 2 16.63 0.81 -24.53
CA ASN A 2 15.59 1.78 -24.86
C ASN A 2 14.27 1.26 -24.31
N GLY A 3 14.03 1.46 -23.01
CA GLY A 3 12.74 1.18 -22.38
C GLY A 3 11.83 2.40 -22.52
N ASN A 4 10.54 2.18 -22.77
CA ASN A 4 9.52 3.23 -22.81
C ASN A 4 8.47 2.94 -21.74
N PHE A 5 7.98 3.98 -21.06
CA PHE A 5 6.81 3.85 -20.19
C PHE A 5 5.56 3.66 -21.05
N VAL A 6 4.78 2.63 -20.74
CA VAL A 6 3.52 2.33 -21.43
C VAL A 6 2.42 2.25 -20.39
N ARG A 7 1.35 3.02 -20.61
CA ARG A 7 0.14 2.95 -19.79
C ARG A 7 -0.77 1.84 -20.33
N THR A 8 -1.11 0.88 -19.48
CA THR A 8 -2.06 -0.19 -19.80
C THR A 8 -3.21 -0.20 -18.80
N ASN A 9 -4.45 -0.27 -19.29
CA ASN A 9 -5.62 -0.47 -18.43
C ASN A 9 -5.97 -1.96 -18.43
N GLY A 10 -6.10 -2.57 -17.25
CA GLY A 10 -6.44 -3.98 -17.11
C GLY A 10 -6.71 -4.38 -15.66
N TRP A 11 -7.20 -5.60 -15.47
CA TRP A 11 -7.36 -6.18 -14.14
C TRP A 11 -6.01 -6.69 -13.63
N MET A 12 -5.65 -6.31 -12.41
CA MET A 12 -4.51 -6.88 -11.68
C MET A 12 -5.02 -7.64 -10.46
N PHE A 13 -4.37 -8.77 -10.17
CA PHE A 13 -4.64 -9.53 -8.96
C PHE A 13 -4.21 -8.71 -7.75
N ASN A 14 -5.14 -8.43 -6.85
CA ASN A 14 -4.90 -7.66 -5.64
C ASN A 14 -5.13 -8.57 -4.43
N ASN A 15 -4.10 -9.35 -4.07
CA ASN A 15 -4.12 -10.24 -2.90
C ASN A 15 -3.50 -9.59 -1.68
N LEU A 16 -3.98 -8.40 -1.34
CA LEU A 16 -3.43 -7.63 -0.24
C LEU A 16 -4.14 -7.93 1.09
N THR A 17 -5.02 -8.93 1.20
CA THR A 17 -5.75 -9.21 2.45
C THR A 17 -5.38 -10.56 3.05
N TYR A 18 -4.89 -10.57 4.29
CA TYR A 18 -4.67 -11.81 5.04
C TYR A 18 -6.00 -12.51 5.36
N LEU A 19 -5.96 -13.84 5.49
CA LEU A 19 -7.10 -14.59 6.04
C LEU A 19 -7.45 -14.06 7.45
N PRO A 20 -8.75 -14.06 7.83
CA PRO A 20 -9.15 -13.68 9.17
C PRO A 20 -8.39 -14.48 10.24
N SER A 21 -7.84 -13.79 11.23
CA SER A 21 -7.07 -14.42 12.30
C SER A 21 -7.23 -13.70 13.64
N PRO A 22 -7.03 -14.36 14.78
CA PRO A 22 -7.18 -13.71 16.09
C PRO A 22 -6.26 -12.51 16.25
N ARG A 23 -6.79 -11.38 16.76
CA ARG A 23 -6.00 -10.15 16.98
C ARG A 23 -4.78 -10.38 17.85
N ALA A 24 -4.87 -11.29 18.83
CA ALA A 24 -3.77 -11.63 19.72
C ALA A 24 -2.51 -12.13 18.99
N LEU A 25 -2.64 -12.76 17.81
CA LEU A 25 -1.49 -13.20 17.01
C LEU A 25 -0.68 -12.03 16.44
N TRP A 26 -1.28 -10.84 16.36
CA TRP A 26 -0.69 -9.64 15.78
C TRP A 26 -0.22 -8.64 16.83
N ALA A 27 -0.29 -8.97 18.13
CA ALA A 27 -0.03 -8.03 19.21
C ALA A 27 1.33 -7.30 19.09
N ASN A 28 2.37 -8.02 18.65
CA ASN A 28 3.72 -7.47 18.46
C ASN A 28 4.06 -7.17 16.99
N ASN A 29 3.10 -7.30 16.07
CA ASN A 29 3.30 -7.03 14.66
C ASN A 29 2.75 -5.63 14.31
N PRO A 30 3.56 -4.71 13.77
CA PRO A 30 3.11 -3.35 13.44
C PRO A 30 2.06 -3.31 12.31
N LEU A 31 1.86 -4.40 11.57
CA LEU A 31 0.76 -4.53 10.60
C LEU A 31 -0.62 -4.68 11.28
N GLY A 32 -0.66 -5.04 12.56
CA GLY A 32 -1.89 -5.21 13.34
C GLY A 32 -2.20 -4.06 14.30
N ASN A 33 -1.45 -2.95 14.23
CA ASN A 33 -1.54 -1.85 15.18
C ASN A 33 -1.41 -0.50 14.45
N THR A 34 -2.21 0.49 14.82
CA THR A 34 -2.08 1.84 14.26
C THR A 34 -0.70 2.42 14.58
N GLY A 35 0.01 2.93 13.58
CA GLY A 35 1.34 3.52 13.75
C GLY A 35 2.10 3.67 12.44
N ALA A 36 3.30 4.24 12.52
CA ALA A 36 4.22 4.35 11.40
C ALA A 36 5.63 3.95 11.85
N TRP A 37 6.39 3.31 10.97
CA TRP A 37 7.74 2.83 11.28
C TRP A 37 8.60 2.71 10.02
N THR A 38 9.91 2.67 10.22
CA THR A 38 10.87 2.22 9.21
C THR A 38 11.23 0.78 9.50
N ALA A 39 11.01 -0.10 8.54
CA ALA A 39 11.35 -1.52 8.65
C ALA A 39 12.86 -1.74 8.55
N THR A 40 13.34 -2.93 8.92
CA THR A 40 14.76 -3.31 8.84
C THR A 40 15.30 -3.29 7.41
N ASP A 41 14.42 -3.42 6.42
CA ASP A 41 14.71 -3.29 4.99
C ASP A 41 14.59 -1.84 4.48
N VAL A 42 14.66 -0.87 5.40
CA VAL A 42 14.59 0.59 5.19
C VAL A 42 13.29 1.13 4.57
N ARG A 43 12.29 0.28 4.30
CA ARG A 43 10.99 0.75 3.83
C ARG A 43 10.25 1.50 4.93
N MET A 44 9.64 2.62 4.57
CA MET A 44 8.73 3.34 5.45
C MET A 44 7.31 2.77 5.32
N TRP A 45 6.67 2.59 6.46
CA TRP A 45 5.35 1.99 6.59
C TRP A 45 4.43 2.86 7.45
N ARG A 46 3.13 2.76 7.19
CA ARG A 46 2.08 3.21 8.09
C ARG A 46 0.91 2.23 8.11
N THR A 47 0.36 2.01 9.28
CA THR A 47 -0.83 1.19 9.52
C THR A 47 -1.91 2.04 10.20
N GLU A 48 -3.14 1.88 9.77
CA GLU A 48 -4.34 2.41 10.40
C GLU A 48 -5.26 1.24 10.75
N CYS A 49 -5.88 1.24 11.94
CA CYS A 49 -6.79 0.18 12.38
C CYS A 49 -8.08 0.76 12.96
N ASP A 50 -9.18 0.00 12.82
CA ASP A 50 -10.47 0.25 13.47
C ASP A 50 -11.08 1.64 13.18
N THR A 51 -10.87 2.15 11.96
CA THR A 51 -11.39 3.43 11.48
C THR A 51 -12.49 3.25 10.43
N ALA A 52 -13.14 4.34 10.03
CA ALA A 52 -14.15 4.28 8.97
C ALA A 52 -13.59 3.73 7.64
N THR A 53 -12.31 3.96 7.35
CA THR A 53 -11.63 3.47 6.14
C THR A 53 -11.30 1.99 6.19
N THR A 54 -11.05 1.45 7.38
CA THR A 54 -10.60 0.05 7.58
C THR A 54 -11.71 -0.88 8.04
N GLY A 55 -12.77 -0.33 8.61
CA GLY A 55 -13.80 -1.07 9.31
C GLY A 55 -13.35 -1.55 10.69
N ARG A 56 -14.31 -1.95 11.53
CA ARG A 56 -14.01 -2.57 12.82
C ARG A 56 -13.33 -3.92 12.60
N ASN A 57 -12.35 -4.25 13.44
CA ASN A 57 -11.54 -5.47 13.34
C ASN A 57 -10.74 -5.55 12.04
N GLY A 58 -10.30 -4.40 11.53
CA GLY A 58 -9.45 -4.31 10.35
C GLY A 58 -8.27 -3.39 10.59
N CYS A 59 -7.13 -3.72 9.96
CA CYS A 59 -6.01 -2.81 9.78
C CYS A 59 -5.67 -2.71 8.29
N ARG A 60 -5.27 -1.52 7.84
CA ARG A 60 -4.73 -1.25 6.50
C ARG A 60 -3.32 -0.73 6.66
N SER A 61 -2.37 -1.35 5.96
CA SER A 61 -0.97 -0.96 5.93
C SER A 61 -0.56 -0.49 4.54
N GLU A 62 0.17 0.61 4.51
CA GLU A 62 0.72 1.23 3.32
C GLU A 62 2.23 1.33 3.45
N SER A 63 2.92 1.22 2.33
CA SER A 63 4.36 1.47 2.25
C SER A 63 4.64 2.67 1.35
N LEU A 64 5.65 3.45 1.69
CA LEU A 64 6.11 4.54 0.83
C LEU A 64 6.94 3.93 -0.30
N VAL A 65 6.53 4.17 -1.54
CA VAL A 65 7.20 3.65 -2.73
C VAL A 65 7.36 4.75 -3.78
N THR A 66 8.39 4.64 -4.61
CA THR A 66 8.54 5.44 -5.81
C THR A 66 7.60 4.89 -6.89
N VAL A 67 6.65 5.71 -7.34
CA VAL A 67 5.74 5.41 -8.45
C VAL A 67 6.09 6.24 -9.67
N ILE A 68 5.62 5.79 -10.84
CA ILE A 68 5.60 6.61 -12.06
C ILE A 68 4.22 7.25 -12.17
N GLU A 69 4.20 8.58 -12.20
CA GLU A 69 3.01 9.35 -12.49
C GLU A 69 2.99 9.72 -13.96
N ALA A 70 1.79 9.76 -14.54
CA ALA A 70 1.56 10.20 -15.89
C ALA A 70 0.71 11.47 -15.85
N GLU A 71 1.23 12.55 -16.43
CA GLU A 71 0.52 13.82 -16.57
C GLU A 71 0.15 14.04 -18.03
N GLN A 72 -1.09 14.45 -18.29
CA GLN A 72 -1.57 14.69 -19.63
C GLN A 72 -1.12 16.07 -20.12
N THR A 73 -0.56 16.14 -21.32
CA THR A 73 -0.14 17.38 -21.97
C THR A 73 -0.86 17.57 -23.31
N ALA A 74 -0.70 18.73 -23.93
CA ALA A 74 -1.27 19.01 -25.26
C ALA A 74 -0.74 18.07 -26.36
N SER A 75 0.44 17.46 -26.17
CA SER A 75 1.09 16.58 -27.14
C SER A 75 1.13 15.11 -26.73
N GLY A 76 0.55 14.73 -25.58
CA GLY A 76 0.51 13.35 -25.11
C GLY A 76 0.59 13.21 -23.60
N TRP A 77 1.52 12.38 -23.12
CA TRP A 77 1.74 12.13 -21.69
C TRP A 77 3.21 12.40 -21.34
N THR A 78 3.43 13.07 -20.23
CA THR A 78 4.73 13.17 -19.56
C THR A 78 4.76 12.26 -18.34
N TYR A 79 5.93 11.73 -18.01
CA TYR A 79 6.10 10.81 -16.89
C TYR A 79 7.13 11.36 -15.90
N ASN A 80 6.80 11.34 -14.61
CA ASN A 80 7.69 11.71 -13.52
C ASN A 80 7.67 10.64 -12.43
N THR A 81 8.75 10.54 -11.68
CA THR A 81 8.79 9.72 -10.46
C THR A 81 8.25 10.52 -9.28
N ALA A 82 7.48 9.89 -8.40
CA ALA A 82 7.01 10.49 -7.16
C ALA A 82 7.00 9.46 -6.03
N GLU A 83 7.21 9.89 -4.79
CA GLU A 83 7.01 9.03 -3.62
C GLU A 83 5.55 9.08 -3.18
N LYS A 84 4.92 7.91 -3.07
CA LYS A 84 3.52 7.79 -2.63
C LYS A 84 3.34 6.65 -1.65
N TRP A 85 2.45 6.88 -0.69
CA TRP A 85 1.91 5.82 0.14
C TRP A 85 0.97 4.97 -0.70
N VAL A 86 1.35 3.71 -0.89
CA VAL A 86 0.56 2.74 -1.66
C VAL A 86 0.11 1.63 -0.71
N LEU A 87 -1.17 1.27 -0.82
CA LEU A 87 -1.75 0.14 -0.12
C LEU A 87 -0.90 -1.11 -0.38
N ASN A 88 -0.44 -1.73 0.70
CA ASN A 88 0.33 -2.98 0.63
C ASN A 88 -0.44 -4.14 1.24
N ASN A 89 -1.13 -3.97 2.37
CA ASN A 89 -1.92 -5.07 2.93
C ASN A 89 -3.07 -4.61 3.83
N LEU A 90 -3.99 -5.53 4.08
CA LEU A 90 -5.05 -5.46 5.06
C LEU A 90 -4.98 -6.69 5.96
N VAL A 91 -5.11 -6.48 7.27
CA VAL A 91 -5.29 -7.54 8.25
C VAL A 91 -6.74 -7.49 8.70
N ARG A 92 -7.44 -8.63 8.65
CA ARG A 92 -8.79 -8.78 9.21
C ARG A 92 -8.71 -9.66 10.45
N PHE A 93 -9.31 -9.20 11.54
CA PHE A 93 -9.36 -9.97 12.77
C PHE A 93 -10.65 -10.80 12.89
N SER A 94 -10.52 -11.99 13.48
CA SER A 94 -11.62 -12.91 13.84
C SER A 94 -12.00 -12.79 15.32
#